data_AF-A0A4U6TZG9-F1
#
_entry.id   AF-A0A4U6TZG9-F1
#
_cell.length_a   1.000
_cell.length_b   1.000
_cell.length_c   1.000
_cell.angle_alpha   90.00
_cell.angle_beta   90.00
_cell.angle_gamma   90.00
#
_symmetry.space_group_name_H-M   'P 1'
#
loop_
_entity.id
_entity.type
_entity.pdbx_description
1 polymer ?
#
loop_
_entity_poly.entity_id
_entity_poly.type
_entity_poly.pdbx_seq_one_letter_code
_entity_poly.pdbx_strand_id
1 'polypeptide(L)'
;MELLRDSIAMVSLAVLVAAVCARAASSWLRPGFPRLAALLPVVAFLAATPLAFTSAIVRGLAAFFLTWLGVFKVILLAAGSGPLDPTLPVLVFVFTAALPVKLRCGGPGAAGVAASKVKPVSPVSCAVKVAVIAAILHVYQYTDQLHLYMRLALYGVHMYCFLDLLLPCIAAAGGALGMELEPQFDRPYLASSLRDFWGRRWNLMVSAILRPSVYDPVRARAGKAAATMATFLVSGLMHEALIYYLTLRPPTGEMTAFFLLHGACCVAEELCARRWAVKGWRPPPRPVSTLLVVVFVTETAFWLFFPPICRDGGEEALLEEWAAVASFFEDAGRELIRHASDVVMNSKVETCTLYSLTYRKLTIYDCQHGHNNPVNYVTIVVSYYITPCLSP
;
A
#
# COMPACT_ATOMS: atom_id res chain seq x y z
N MET A 1 -15.57 -22.35 -2.69
CA MET A 1 -15.76 -20.93 -2.34
C MET A 1 -16.29 -20.77 -0.92
N GLU A 2 -17.22 -21.60 -0.44
CA GLU A 2 -17.75 -21.50 0.94
C GLU A 2 -16.66 -21.55 2.02
N LEU A 3 -15.64 -22.40 1.88
CA LEU A 3 -14.51 -22.49 2.81
C LEU A 3 -13.63 -21.22 2.85
N LEU A 4 -13.68 -20.38 1.81
CA LEU A 4 -12.89 -19.15 1.69
C LEU A 4 -13.69 -17.91 2.11
N ARG A 5 -14.99 -18.06 2.35
CA ARG A 5 -15.91 -16.93 2.54
C ARG A 5 -15.48 -16.11 3.76
N ASP A 6 -15.24 -14.82 3.53
CA ASP A 6 -14.84 -13.83 4.53
C ASP A 6 -13.58 -14.18 5.36
N SER A 7 -12.80 -15.19 4.96
CA SER A 7 -11.61 -15.62 5.69
C SER A 7 -10.33 -15.19 4.99
N ILE A 8 -9.76 -14.07 5.45
CA ILE A 8 -8.49 -13.53 4.93
C ILE A 8 -7.36 -14.57 5.05
N ALA A 9 -7.33 -15.32 6.16
CA ALA A 9 -6.30 -16.34 6.39
C ALA A 9 -6.40 -17.50 5.39
N MET A 10 -7.60 -18.03 5.17
CA MET A 10 -7.82 -19.14 4.23
C MET A 10 -7.58 -18.71 2.78
N VAL A 11 -8.02 -17.50 2.42
CA VAL A 11 -7.73 -16.91 1.11
C VAL A 11 -6.23 -16.73 0.91
N SER A 12 -5.52 -16.21 1.91
CA SER A 12 -4.07 -16.05 1.85
C SER A 12 -3.39 -17.39 1.65
N LEU A 13 -3.74 -18.41 2.45
CA LEU A 13 -3.18 -19.76 2.31
C LEU A 13 -3.44 -20.34 0.92
N ALA A 14 -4.66 -20.20 0.39
CA ALA A 14 -5.01 -20.68 -0.94
C ALA A 14 -4.22 -19.97 -2.06
N VAL A 15 -3.98 -18.66 -1.93
CA VAL A 15 -3.11 -17.89 -2.85
C VAL A 15 -1.66 -18.38 -2.78
N LEU A 16 -1.14 -18.69 -1.58
CA LEU A 16 0.21 -19.25 -1.44
C LEU A 16 0.31 -20.63 -2.12
N VAL A 17 -0.68 -21.50 -1.94
CA VAL A 17 -0.75 -22.81 -2.61
C VAL A 17 -0.80 -22.63 -4.13
N ALA A 18 -1.65 -21.73 -4.63
CA ALA A 18 -1.74 -21.44 -6.06
C ALA A 18 -0.41 -20.92 -6.64
N ALA A 19 0.33 -20.10 -5.88
CA ALA A 19 1.66 -19.64 -6.27
C ALA A 19 2.68 -20.79 -6.35
N VAL A 20 2.67 -21.72 -5.39
CA VAL A 20 3.53 -22.91 -5.42
C VAL A 20 3.21 -23.79 -6.64
N CYS A 21 1.92 -24.03 -6.92
CA CYS A 21 1.48 -24.76 -8.11
C CYS A 21 1.93 -24.06 -9.41
N ALA A 22 1.80 -22.74 -9.49
CA ALA A 22 2.26 -21.95 -10.62
C ALA A 22 3.78 -22.07 -10.84
N ARG A 23 4.56 -22.07 -9.76
CA ARG A 23 6.01 -22.27 -9.80
C ARG A 23 6.35 -23.67 -10.33
N ALA A 24 5.71 -24.70 -9.79
CA ALA A 24 5.93 -26.08 -10.20
C ALA A 24 5.62 -26.29 -11.70
N ALA A 25 4.46 -25.85 -12.16
CA ALA A 25 4.07 -25.91 -13.58
C ALA A 25 5.06 -25.14 -14.47
N SER A 26 5.52 -23.96 -14.04
CA SER A 26 6.47 -23.14 -14.79
C SER A 26 7.88 -23.71 -14.83
N SER A 27 8.25 -24.55 -13.85
CA SER A 27 9.54 -25.24 -13.83
C SER A 27 9.60 -26.42 -14.83
N TRP A 28 8.45 -27.00 -15.15
CA TRP A 28 8.34 -28.13 -16.09
C TRP A 28 8.07 -27.70 -17.53
N LEU A 29 7.46 -26.53 -17.73
CA LEU A 29 7.01 -26.06 -19.03
C LEU A 29 7.86 -24.88 -19.52
N ARG A 30 8.22 -24.89 -20.81
CA ARG A 30 8.92 -23.75 -21.44
C ARG A 30 8.00 -22.52 -21.53
N PRO A 31 8.57 -21.29 -21.50
CA PRO A 31 7.79 -20.07 -21.69
C PRO A 31 6.98 -20.08 -23.00
N GLY A 32 5.80 -19.48 -22.97
CA GLY A 32 4.89 -19.38 -24.12
C GLY A 32 3.53 -20.03 -23.86
N PHE A 33 2.88 -20.45 -24.93
CA PHE A 33 1.52 -20.98 -24.89
C PHE A 33 1.29 -22.18 -23.95
N PRO A 34 2.14 -23.24 -23.92
CA PRO A 34 1.86 -24.40 -23.06
C PRO A 34 1.91 -24.02 -21.57
N ARG A 35 2.83 -23.12 -21.18
CA ARG A 35 2.89 -22.60 -19.81
C ARG A 35 1.67 -21.74 -19.49
N LEU A 36 1.22 -20.89 -20.42
CA LEU A 36 0.01 -20.09 -20.24
C LEU A 36 -1.23 -20.97 -20.02
N ALA A 37 -1.39 -22.01 -20.82
CA ALA A 37 -2.50 -22.96 -20.69
C ALA A 37 -2.50 -23.65 -19.32
N ALA A 38 -1.33 -24.08 -18.83
CA ALA A 38 -1.18 -24.70 -17.51
C ALA A 38 -1.43 -23.72 -16.35
N LEU A 39 -1.18 -22.42 -16.56
CA LEU A 39 -1.41 -21.37 -15.55
C LEU A 39 -2.82 -20.79 -15.59
N LEU A 40 -3.64 -21.12 -16.59
CA LEU A 40 -5.01 -20.63 -16.73
C LEU A 40 -5.88 -20.90 -15.48
N PRO A 41 -5.81 -22.09 -14.83
CA PRO A 41 -6.55 -22.33 -13.59
C PRO A 41 -6.13 -21.38 -12.45
N VAL A 42 -4.84 -21.05 -12.35
CA VAL A 42 -4.32 -20.09 -11.36
C VAL A 42 -4.82 -18.68 -11.66
N VAL A 43 -4.83 -18.28 -12.93
CA VAL A 43 -5.38 -16.99 -13.36
C VAL A 43 -6.86 -16.88 -13.02
N ALA A 44 -7.65 -17.90 -13.35
CA ALA A 44 -9.07 -17.94 -13.04
C ALA A 44 -9.33 -17.91 -11.52
N PHE A 45 -8.53 -18.65 -10.74
CA PHE A 45 -8.59 -18.64 -9.28
C PHE A 45 -8.31 -17.24 -8.72
N LEU A 46 -7.22 -16.59 -9.13
CA LEU A 46 -6.88 -15.23 -8.66
C LEU A 46 -7.95 -14.20 -9.03
N ALA A 47 -8.55 -14.32 -10.22
CA ALA A 47 -9.65 -13.44 -10.64
C ALA A 47 -10.96 -13.68 -9.86
N ALA A 48 -11.27 -14.92 -9.49
CA ALA A 48 -12.49 -15.25 -8.75
C ALA A 48 -12.37 -14.98 -7.24
N THR A 49 -11.16 -15.06 -6.68
CA THR A 49 -10.90 -14.98 -5.24
C THR A 49 -11.49 -13.74 -4.56
N PRO A 50 -11.43 -12.51 -5.12
CA PRO A 50 -12.02 -11.35 -4.47
C PRO A 50 -13.52 -11.50 -4.15
N LEU A 51 -14.25 -12.28 -4.94
CA LEU A 51 -15.69 -12.53 -4.72
C LEU A 51 -15.97 -13.37 -3.47
N ALA A 52 -14.95 -13.93 -2.82
CA ALA A 52 -15.10 -14.59 -1.52
C ALA A 52 -15.39 -13.61 -0.37
N PHE A 53 -15.13 -12.31 -0.55
CA PHE A 53 -15.30 -11.30 0.48
C PHE A 53 -16.62 -10.55 0.32
N THR A 54 -17.34 -10.39 1.43
CA THR A 54 -18.59 -9.62 1.51
C THR A 54 -18.33 -8.11 1.62
N SER A 55 -17.30 -7.70 2.39
CA SER A 55 -16.86 -6.29 2.46
C SER A 55 -16.39 -5.80 1.09
N ALA A 56 -16.93 -4.65 0.67
CA ALA A 56 -16.53 -3.94 -0.54
C ALA A 56 -15.06 -3.53 -0.50
N ILE A 57 -14.57 -2.97 0.61
CA ILE A 57 -13.18 -2.50 0.73
C ILE A 57 -12.21 -3.68 0.62
N VAL A 58 -12.44 -4.77 1.35
CA VAL A 58 -11.58 -5.96 1.31
C VAL A 58 -11.61 -6.61 -0.06
N ARG A 59 -12.80 -6.72 -0.68
CA ARG A 59 -12.98 -7.23 -2.04
C ARG A 59 -12.24 -6.36 -3.07
N GLY A 60 -12.33 -5.04 -2.98
CA GLY A 60 -11.62 -4.11 -3.85
C GLY A 60 -10.10 -4.20 -3.74
N LEU A 61 -9.58 -4.28 -2.51
CA LEU A 61 -8.15 -4.48 -2.25
C LEU A 61 -7.66 -5.85 -2.76
N ALA A 62 -8.43 -6.91 -2.52
CA ALA A 62 -8.15 -8.23 -3.04
C ALA A 62 -8.15 -8.24 -4.58
N ALA A 63 -9.09 -7.53 -5.22
CA ALA A 63 -9.12 -7.40 -6.67
C ALA A 63 -7.91 -6.64 -7.22
N PHE A 64 -7.47 -5.57 -6.54
CA PHE A 64 -6.26 -4.84 -6.91
C PHE A 64 -5.01 -5.73 -6.81
N PHE A 65 -4.84 -6.49 -5.72
CA PHE A 65 -3.66 -7.32 -5.55
C PHE A 65 -3.67 -8.61 -6.37
N LEU A 66 -4.80 -9.32 -6.39
CA LEU A 66 -4.88 -10.66 -6.99
C LEU A 66 -5.30 -10.59 -8.46
N THR A 67 -6.46 -9.98 -8.74
CA THR A 67 -7.00 -9.92 -10.11
C THR A 67 -6.17 -9.02 -11.02
N TRP A 68 -5.66 -7.90 -10.53
CA TRP A 68 -4.82 -7.04 -11.34
C TRP A 68 -3.35 -7.45 -11.26
N LEU A 69 -2.69 -7.21 -10.14
CA LEU A 69 -1.24 -7.41 -10.07
C LEU A 69 -0.87 -8.89 -10.17
N GLY A 70 -1.57 -9.78 -9.45
CA GLY A 70 -1.32 -11.22 -9.44
C GLY A 70 -1.47 -11.86 -10.81
N VAL A 71 -2.62 -11.66 -11.47
CA VAL A 71 -2.86 -12.18 -12.82
C VAL A 71 -1.82 -11.67 -13.82
N PHE A 72 -1.50 -10.37 -13.80
CA PHE A 72 -0.49 -9.83 -14.72
C PHE A 72 0.91 -10.41 -14.46
N LYS A 73 1.28 -10.65 -13.20
CA LYS A 73 2.54 -11.34 -12.86
C LYS A 73 2.54 -12.79 -13.37
N VAL A 74 1.43 -13.52 -13.23
CA VAL A 74 1.30 -14.90 -13.71
C VAL A 74 1.32 -14.98 -15.25
N ILE A 75 0.70 -14.02 -15.94
CA ILE A 75 0.76 -13.91 -17.41
C ILE A 75 2.19 -13.61 -17.87
N LEU A 76 2.90 -12.71 -17.19
CA LEU A 76 4.31 -12.44 -17.48
C LEU A 76 5.19 -13.68 -17.22
N LEU A 77 4.97 -14.41 -16.13
CA LEU A 77 5.62 -15.69 -15.85
C LEU A 77 5.38 -16.71 -16.99
N ALA A 78 4.15 -16.75 -17.51
CA ALA A 78 3.80 -17.58 -18.65
C ALA A 78 4.63 -17.21 -19.90
N ALA A 79 4.82 -15.91 -20.13
CA ALA A 79 5.66 -15.37 -21.21
C ALA A 79 7.17 -15.48 -20.95
N GLY A 80 7.59 -15.89 -19.74
CA GLY A 80 9.00 -15.97 -19.36
C GLY A 80 9.63 -14.60 -19.10
N SER A 81 8.83 -13.62 -18.72
CA SER A 81 9.26 -12.25 -18.40
C SER A 81 8.65 -11.79 -17.07
N GLY A 82 9.02 -10.59 -16.63
CA GLY A 82 8.47 -9.99 -15.42
C GLY A 82 9.18 -10.43 -14.13
N PRO A 83 8.55 -10.18 -12.96
CA PRO A 83 9.20 -10.33 -11.66
C PRO A 83 9.21 -11.76 -11.10
N LEU A 84 8.46 -12.69 -11.71
CA LEU A 84 8.37 -14.08 -11.26
C LEU A 84 9.26 -14.97 -12.12
N ASP A 85 10.19 -15.66 -11.48
CA ASP A 85 11.08 -16.64 -12.12
C ASP A 85 11.06 -17.95 -11.31
N PRO A 86 10.79 -19.11 -11.94
CA PRO A 86 10.74 -20.39 -11.24
C PRO A 86 12.05 -20.80 -10.56
N THR A 87 13.18 -20.21 -10.96
CA THR A 87 14.50 -20.45 -10.34
C THR A 87 14.68 -19.76 -8.99
N LEU A 88 13.82 -18.79 -8.65
CA LEU A 88 13.87 -18.12 -7.35
C LEU A 88 13.60 -19.10 -6.20
N PRO A 89 14.13 -18.81 -4.99
CA PRO A 89 13.75 -19.52 -3.78
C PRO A 89 12.23 -19.53 -3.60
N VAL A 90 11.67 -20.62 -3.09
CA VAL A 90 10.21 -20.82 -3.00
C VAL A 90 9.54 -19.69 -2.23
N LEU A 91 10.08 -19.34 -1.06
CA LEU A 91 9.57 -18.27 -0.20
C LEU A 91 9.48 -16.93 -0.97
N VAL A 92 10.58 -16.59 -1.63
CA VAL A 92 10.80 -15.37 -2.42
C VAL A 92 9.84 -15.29 -3.61
N PHE A 93 9.64 -16.40 -4.32
CA PHE A 93 8.66 -16.52 -5.40
C PHE A 93 7.23 -16.31 -4.89
N VAL A 94 6.85 -17.01 -3.83
CA VAL A 94 5.48 -17.00 -3.29
C VAL A 94 5.11 -15.61 -2.78
N PHE A 95 6.00 -14.95 -2.03
CA PHE A 95 5.74 -13.57 -1.59
C PHE A 95 5.69 -12.58 -2.75
N THR A 96 6.51 -12.74 -3.78
CA THR A 96 6.44 -11.87 -4.97
C THR A 96 5.17 -12.08 -5.77
N ALA A 97 4.64 -13.30 -5.78
CA ALA A 97 3.38 -13.62 -6.43
C ALA A 97 2.18 -13.05 -5.65
N ALA A 98 2.18 -13.22 -4.32
CA ALA A 98 1.06 -12.84 -3.45
C ALA A 98 1.04 -11.36 -3.09
N LEU A 99 2.21 -10.75 -2.86
CA LEU A 99 2.32 -9.38 -2.38
C LEU A 99 2.67 -8.40 -3.51
N PRO A 100 2.33 -7.12 -3.35
CA PRO A 100 2.74 -6.04 -4.24
C PRO A 100 4.26 -5.73 -4.21
N VAL A 101 5.14 -6.71 -3.98
CA VAL A 101 6.58 -6.48 -3.81
C VAL A 101 7.34 -6.87 -5.08
N LYS A 102 8.40 -6.12 -5.41
CA LYS A 102 9.42 -6.53 -6.37
C LYS A 102 10.72 -6.76 -5.64
N LEU A 103 11.25 -7.96 -5.72
CA LEU A 103 12.55 -8.25 -5.15
C LEU A 103 13.65 -7.55 -5.95
N ARG A 104 14.45 -6.74 -5.29
CA ARG A 104 15.81 -6.44 -5.76
C ARG A 104 16.74 -7.53 -5.24
N CYS A 105 16.96 -8.58 -6.02
CA CYS A 105 18.07 -9.50 -5.75
C CYS A 105 19.38 -8.74 -6.02
N GLY A 106 20.11 -8.41 -4.95
CA GLY A 106 21.47 -7.88 -5.04
C GLY A 106 22.43 -8.96 -5.54
N GLY A 107 22.57 -9.09 -6.85
CA GLY A 107 23.63 -9.89 -7.46
C GLY A 107 24.95 -9.09 -7.53
N PRO A 108 26.14 -9.71 -7.32
CA PRO A 108 27.43 -9.00 -7.31
C PRO A 108 27.86 -8.36 -8.65
N GLY A 109 27.04 -8.45 -9.72
CA GLY A 109 27.36 -7.92 -11.06
C GLY A 109 26.49 -6.75 -11.53
N ALA A 110 25.50 -6.30 -10.75
CA ALA A 110 24.56 -5.23 -11.15
C ALA A 110 24.95 -3.83 -10.63
N ALA A 111 26.24 -3.58 -10.41
CA ALA A 111 26.76 -2.31 -9.87
C ALA A 111 26.77 -1.13 -10.88
N GLY A 112 26.13 -1.26 -12.05
CA GLY A 112 26.18 -0.26 -13.14
C GLY A 112 24.90 0.57 -13.35
N VAL A 113 23.76 0.20 -12.78
CA VAL A 113 22.49 0.92 -13.03
C VAL A 113 21.87 1.34 -11.71
N ALA A 114 22.28 2.54 -11.27
CA ALA A 114 21.66 3.37 -10.25
C ALA A 114 21.10 2.62 -9.02
N ALA A 115 21.95 2.48 -8.00
CA ALA A 115 21.51 2.35 -6.61
C ALA A 115 20.65 3.56 -6.23
N SER A 116 19.37 3.53 -6.58
CA SER A 116 18.36 4.40 -5.98
C SER A 116 18.19 3.93 -4.55
N LYS A 117 18.88 4.60 -3.62
CA LYS A 117 18.61 4.54 -2.18
C LYS A 117 17.11 4.75 -1.99
N VAL A 118 16.39 3.72 -1.57
CA VAL A 118 15.00 3.86 -1.14
C VAL A 118 15.01 4.86 0.01
N LYS A 119 14.35 6.01 -0.16
CA LYS A 119 14.23 6.98 0.93
C LYS A 119 13.41 6.31 2.04
N PRO A 120 13.93 6.21 3.28
CA PRO A 120 13.12 5.70 4.37
C PRO A 120 11.86 6.53 4.46
N VAL A 121 10.72 5.86 4.59
CA VAL A 121 9.43 6.54 4.74
C VAL A 121 9.54 7.42 5.97
N SER A 122 9.37 8.73 5.78
CA SER A 122 9.47 9.67 6.90
C SER A 122 8.35 9.37 7.89
N PRO A 123 8.66 9.06 9.17
CA PRO A 123 7.63 8.79 10.17
C PRO A 123 6.67 9.98 10.34
N VAL A 124 7.18 11.20 10.12
CA VAL A 124 6.37 12.43 10.07
C VAL A 124 5.35 12.39 8.92
N SER A 125 5.74 11.90 7.74
CA SER A 125 4.80 11.79 6.62
C SER A 125 3.70 10.77 6.90
N CYS A 126 4.00 9.67 7.59
CA CYS A 126 2.99 8.71 8.01
C CYS A 126 2.04 9.31 9.05
N ALA A 127 2.58 9.96 10.08
CA ALA A 127 1.79 10.59 11.13
C ALA A 127 0.84 11.66 10.56
N VAL A 128 1.31 12.50 9.64
CA VAL A 128 0.47 13.50 8.97
C VAL A 128 -0.67 12.85 8.19
N LYS A 129 -0.42 11.78 7.44
CA LYS A 129 -1.49 11.08 6.70
C LYS A 129 -2.50 10.43 7.62
N VAL A 130 -2.05 9.81 8.71
CA VAL A 130 -2.96 9.23 9.72
C VAL A 130 -3.84 10.33 10.33
N ALA A 131 -3.26 11.48 10.68
CA ALA A 131 -4.01 12.63 11.19
C ALA A 131 -5.01 13.17 10.15
N VAL A 132 -4.63 13.23 8.87
CA VAL A 132 -5.52 13.64 7.78
C VAL A 132 -6.68 12.66 7.62
N ILE A 133 -6.43 11.34 7.65
CA ILE A 133 -7.49 10.33 7.58
C ILE A 133 -8.45 10.48 8.77
N ALA A 134 -7.92 10.60 9.99
CA ALA A 134 -8.74 10.81 11.19
C ALA A 134 -9.61 12.07 11.09
N ALA A 135 -9.05 13.18 10.61
CA ALA A 135 -9.79 14.41 10.40
C ALA A 135 -10.89 14.26 9.35
N ILE A 136 -10.62 13.58 8.23
CA ILE A 136 -11.61 13.32 7.18
C ILE A 136 -12.76 12.44 7.72
N LEU A 137 -12.43 11.39 8.48
CA LEU A 137 -13.44 10.52 9.09
C LEU A 137 -14.33 11.28 10.08
N HIS A 138 -13.77 12.22 10.84
CA HIS A 138 -14.58 13.09 11.69
C HIS A 138 -15.50 14.01 10.87
N VAL A 139 -15.00 14.58 9.78
CA VAL A 139 -15.81 15.40 8.86
C VAL A 139 -16.92 14.59 8.20
N TYR A 140 -16.72 13.29 7.97
CA TYR A 140 -17.76 12.41 7.43
C TYR A 140 -18.96 12.21 8.37
N GLN A 141 -18.86 12.55 9.66
CA GLN A 141 -20.03 12.58 10.54
C GLN A 141 -21.06 13.67 10.16
N TYR A 142 -20.66 14.62 9.31
CA TYR A 142 -21.47 15.73 8.84
C TYR A 142 -21.75 15.66 7.33
N THR A 143 -21.74 14.45 6.74
CA THR A 143 -21.92 14.23 5.29
C THR A 143 -23.14 14.91 4.72
N ASP A 144 -24.24 14.94 5.46
CA ASP A 144 -25.53 15.52 5.01
C ASP A 144 -25.46 17.04 4.80
N GLN A 145 -24.46 17.70 5.38
CA GLN A 145 -24.25 19.15 5.27
C GLN A 145 -23.19 19.52 4.23
N LEU A 146 -22.47 18.52 3.68
CA LEU A 146 -21.37 18.75 2.76
C LEU A 146 -21.85 18.75 1.31
N HIS A 147 -21.41 19.75 0.54
CA HIS A 147 -21.64 19.78 -0.90
C HIS A 147 -20.99 18.56 -1.58
N LEU A 148 -21.63 17.99 -2.61
CA LEU A 148 -21.18 16.79 -3.31
C LEU A 148 -19.70 16.84 -3.74
N TYR A 149 -19.27 17.90 -4.44
CA TYR A 149 -17.86 18.06 -4.85
C TYR A 149 -16.86 18.05 -3.67
N MET A 150 -17.25 18.57 -2.51
CA MET A 150 -16.42 18.53 -1.31
C MET A 150 -16.29 17.09 -0.80
N ARG A 151 -17.40 16.34 -0.75
CA ARG A 151 -17.42 14.93 -0.35
C ARG A 151 -16.51 14.09 -1.25
N LEU A 152 -16.63 14.26 -2.57
CA LEU A 152 -15.82 13.56 -3.56
C LEU A 152 -14.33 13.93 -3.47
N ALA A 153 -14.01 15.21 -3.24
CA ALA A 153 -12.63 15.66 -3.03
C ALA A 153 -12.00 15.01 -1.79
N LEU A 154 -12.73 15.01 -0.66
CA LEU A 154 -12.29 14.36 0.58
C LEU A 154 -12.08 12.85 0.37
N TYR A 155 -12.96 12.20 -0.39
CA TYR A 155 -12.83 10.79 -0.73
C TYR A 155 -11.58 10.50 -1.57
N GLY A 156 -11.27 11.36 -2.56
CA GLY A 156 -10.01 11.27 -3.32
C GLY A 156 -8.77 11.39 -2.44
N VAL A 157 -8.76 12.34 -1.49
CA VAL A 157 -7.67 12.52 -0.53
C VAL A 157 -7.56 11.33 0.42
N HIS A 158 -8.67 10.85 0.96
CA HIS A 158 -8.72 9.68 1.82
C HIS A 158 -8.15 8.45 1.12
N MET A 159 -8.61 8.14 -0.10
CA MET A 159 -8.10 7.00 -0.88
C MET A 159 -6.60 7.11 -1.17
N TYR A 160 -6.11 8.31 -1.50
CA TYR A 160 -4.68 8.55 -1.70
C TYR A 160 -3.89 8.27 -0.41
N CYS A 161 -4.30 8.86 0.72
CA CYS A 161 -3.63 8.66 2.01
C CYS A 161 -3.67 7.21 2.46
N PHE A 162 -4.80 6.53 2.27
CA PHE A 162 -4.98 5.13 2.62
C PHE A 162 -4.05 4.22 1.81
N LEU A 163 -4.03 4.34 0.48
CA LEU A 163 -3.16 3.52 -0.38
C LEU A 163 -1.68 3.78 -0.08
N ASP A 164 -1.29 5.03 0.14
CA ASP A 164 0.09 5.42 0.44
C ASP A 164 0.54 5.04 1.87
N LEU A 165 -0.38 4.66 2.76
CA LEU A 165 -0.10 4.10 4.09
C LEU A 165 -0.12 2.57 4.11
N LEU A 166 -1.13 1.95 3.49
CA LEU A 166 -1.33 0.50 3.49
C LEU A 166 -0.13 -0.24 2.89
N LEU A 167 0.41 0.28 1.79
CA LEU A 167 1.41 -0.41 0.98
C LEU A 167 2.79 -0.45 1.66
N PRO A 168 3.30 0.64 2.28
CA PRO A 168 4.48 0.57 3.15
C PRO A 168 4.33 -0.37 4.34
N CYS A 169 3.14 -0.51 4.94
CA CYS A 169 2.92 -1.48 6.03
C CYS A 169 3.09 -2.93 5.54
N ILE A 170 2.52 -3.25 4.37
CA ILE A 170 2.71 -4.56 3.71
C ILE A 170 4.20 -4.77 3.36
N ALA A 171 4.89 -3.73 2.92
CA ALA A 171 6.32 -3.77 2.62
C ALA A 171 7.19 -3.99 3.86
N ALA A 172 6.87 -3.33 4.98
CA ALA A 172 7.61 -3.50 6.23
C ALA A 172 7.53 -4.94 6.74
N ALA A 173 6.35 -5.58 6.63
CA ALA A 173 6.19 -7.00 6.91
C ALA A 173 7.05 -7.88 5.98
N GLY A 174 7.19 -7.50 4.70
CA GLY A 174 8.07 -8.16 3.74
C GLY A 174 9.57 -7.86 3.93
N GLY A 175 9.92 -6.71 4.51
CA GLY A 175 11.29 -6.29 4.76
C GLY A 175 12.03 -7.17 5.76
N ALA A 176 11.31 -7.79 6.69
CA ALA A 176 11.85 -8.85 7.56
C ALA A 176 12.40 -10.06 6.77
N LEU A 177 12.01 -10.21 5.50
CA LEU A 177 12.46 -11.25 4.57
C LEU A 177 13.47 -10.71 3.53
N GLY A 178 14.01 -9.50 3.72
CA GLY A 178 14.98 -8.90 2.81
C GLY A 178 14.39 -8.37 1.50
N MET A 179 13.08 -8.10 1.48
CA MET A 179 12.38 -7.62 0.27
C MET A 179 12.15 -6.09 0.34
N GLU A 180 12.52 -5.37 -0.72
CA GLU A 180 12.28 -3.93 -0.84
C GLU A 180 11.04 -3.64 -1.71
N LEU A 181 10.18 -2.72 -1.27
CA LEU A 181 9.04 -2.26 -2.07
C LEU A 181 9.45 -1.06 -2.95
N GLU A 182 9.01 -1.04 -4.21
CA GLU A 182 9.07 0.17 -5.02
C GLU A 182 8.12 1.24 -4.44
N PRO A 183 8.54 2.51 -4.35
CA PRO A 183 7.65 3.58 -3.90
C PRO A 183 6.39 3.61 -4.78
N GLN A 184 5.21 3.74 -4.16
CA GLN A 184 3.90 3.72 -4.82
C GLN A 184 3.57 5.05 -5.47
N PHE A 185 3.85 6.12 -4.72
CA PHE A 185 3.57 7.49 -5.11
C PHE A 185 4.83 8.34 -4.94
N ASP A 186 5.04 9.29 -5.84
CA ASP A 186 6.07 10.32 -5.71
C ASP A 186 5.44 11.70 -5.89
N ARG A 187 4.82 12.21 -4.82
CA ARG A 187 4.21 13.56 -4.74
C ARG A 187 3.44 13.92 -6.02
N PRO A 188 2.34 13.20 -6.34
CA PRO A 188 1.61 13.35 -7.61
C PRO A 188 1.08 14.76 -7.85
N TYR A 189 0.78 15.50 -6.78
CA TYR A 189 0.35 16.91 -6.82
C TYR A 189 1.43 17.89 -7.33
N LEU A 190 2.68 17.45 -7.49
CA LEU A 190 3.77 18.25 -8.08
C LEU A 190 4.01 17.93 -9.58
N ALA A 191 3.17 17.09 -10.19
CA ALA A 191 3.31 16.75 -11.59
C ALA A 191 3.18 18.00 -12.47
N SER A 192 4.07 18.18 -13.45
CA SER A 192 4.00 19.29 -14.41
C SER A 192 3.59 18.85 -15.81
N SER A 193 3.18 17.60 -15.98
CA SER A 193 2.63 17.01 -17.21
C SER A 193 1.80 15.79 -16.86
N LEU A 194 0.85 15.40 -17.71
CA LEU A 194 0.06 14.18 -17.50
C LEU A 194 0.95 12.94 -17.57
N ARG A 195 1.97 12.98 -18.44
CA ARG A 195 2.97 11.91 -18.54
C ARG A 195 3.80 11.74 -17.27
N ASP A 196 4.15 12.84 -16.61
CA ASP A 196 4.86 12.81 -15.32
C ASP A 196 3.94 12.31 -14.21
N PHE A 197 2.68 12.75 -14.19
CA PHE A 197 1.66 12.26 -13.26
C PHE A 197 1.51 10.74 -13.34
N TRP A 198 1.08 10.20 -14.49
CA TRP A 198 0.78 8.78 -14.64
C TRP A 198 2.03 7.89 -14.69
N GLY A 199 3.11 8.36 -15.31
CA GLY A 199 4.28 7.53 -15.57
C GLY A 199 5.29 7.47 -14.43
N ARG A 200 5.30 8.46 -13.54
CA ARG A 200 6.38 8.64 -12.55
C ARG A 200 5.92 8.96 -11.13
N ARG A 201 4.67 9.35 -10.92
CA ARG A 201 4.22 9.87 -9.61
C ARG A 201 2.99 9.19 -9.05
N TRP A 202 2.11 8.69 -9.90
CA TRP A 202 0.87 8.04 -9.52
C TRP A 202 0.95 6.53 -9.72
N ASN A 203 0.67 5.76 -8.66
CA ASN A 203 0.53 4.31 -8.66
C ASN A 203 1.62 3.60 -9.51
N LEU A 204 2.87 3.77 -9.09
CA LEU A 204 4.05 3.27 -9.79
C LEU A 204 4.06 1.75 -9.96
N MET A 205 3.38 1.01 -9.08
CA MET A 205 3.11 -0.42 -9.22
C MET A 205 2.44 -0.77 -10.54
N VAL A 206 1.32 -0.09 -10.81
CA VAL A 206 0.51 -0.33 -12.01
C VAL A 206 1.33 0.04 -13.24
N SER A 207 2.02 1.17 -13.21
CA SER A 207 2.93 1.56 -14.29
C SER A 207 4.03 0.51 -14.52
N ALA A 208 4.56 -0.07 -13.46
CA ALA A 208 5.65 -1.03 -13.56
C ALA A 208 5.19 -2.46 -13.93
N ILE A 209 3.91 -2.79 -13.74
CA ILE A 209 3.31 -4.04 -14.24
C ILE A 209 2.85 -3.91 -15.69
N LEU A 210 2.25 -2.77 -16.05
CA LEU A 210 1.73 -2.50 -17.39
C LEU A 210 2.84 -2.27 -18.41
N ARG A 211 4.00 -1.76 -17.98
CA ARG A 211 5.14 -1.53 -18.86
C ARG A 211 5.61 -2.81 -19.58
N PRO A 212 6.03 -3.87 -18.89
CA PRO A 212 6.46 -5.11 -19.56
C PRO A 212 5.30 -5.92 -20.14
N SER A 213 4.08 -5.81 -19.59
CA SER A 213 2.92 -6.61 -20.07
C SER A 213 2.21 -6.03 -21.29
N VAL A 214 2.18 -4.71 -21.43
CA VAL A 214 1.41 -4.01 -22.48
C VAL A 214 2.27 -3.02 -23.24
N TYR A 215 2.90 -2.06 -22.55
CA TYR A 215 3.57 -0.93 -23.20
C TYR A 215 4.72 -1.39 -24.10
N ASP A 216 5.67 -2.16 -23.57
CA ASP A 216 6.87 -2.55 -24.31
C ASP A 216 6.55 -3.47 -25.51
N PRO A 217 5.71 -4.51 -25.38
CA PRO A 217 5.29 -5.34 -26.51
C PRO A 217 4.57 -4.55 -27.61
N VAL A 218 3.64 -3.66 -27.24
CA VAL A 218 2.90 -2.85 -28.24
C VAL A 218 3.83 -1.81 -28.86
N ARG A 219 4.72 -1.19 -28.08
CA ARG A 219 5.68 -0.20 -28.57
C ARG A 219 6.61 -0.81 -29.61
N ALA A 220 7.07 -2.04 -29.40
CA ALA A 220 7.95 -2.74 -30.33
C ALA A 220 7.29 -2.99 -31.70
N ARG A 221 5.96 -3.10 -31.76
CA ARG A 221 5.22 -3.44 -32.99
C ARG A 221 4.51 -2.26 -33.64
N ALA A 222 3.99 -1.32 -32.85
CA ALA A 222 3.08 -0.25 -33.30
C ALA A 222 3.51 1.16 -32.85
N GLY A 223 4.68 1.31 -32.20
CA GLY A 223 5.23 2.60 -31.82
C GLY A 223 4.67 3.17 -30.50
N LYS A 224 5.21 4.34 -30.10
CA LYS A 224 4.98 4.92 -28.77
C LYS A 224 3.54 5.33 -28.52
N ALA A 225 2.85 5.93 -29.51
CA ALA A 225 1.49 6.41 -29.34
C ALA A 225 0.50 5.26 -29.14
N ALA A 226 0.59 4.22 -29.97
CA ALA A 226 -0.23 3.01 -29.83
C ALA A 226 0.02 2.31 -28.49
N ALA A 227 1.28 2.24 -28.04
CA ALA A 227 1.63 1.66 -26.74
C ALA A 227 1.02 2.44 -25.57
N THR A 228 1.05 3.78 -25.62
CA THR A 228 0.40 4.62 -24.62
C THR A 228 -1.11 4.35 -24.60
N MET A 229 -1.78 4.39 -25.75
CA MET A 229 -3.23 4.15 -25.82
C MET A 229 -3.61 2.76 -25.34
N ALA A 230 -2.87 1.72 -25.74
CA ALA A 230 -3.10 0.34 -25.29
C ALA A 230 -2.91 0.20 -23.77
N THR A 231 -1.90 0.87 -23.21
CA THR A 231 -1.64 0.87 -21.76
C THR A 231 -2.80 1.50 -20.99
N PHE A 232 -3.29 2.65 -21.46
CA PHE A 232 -4.43 3.33 -20.84
C PHE A 232 -5.74 2.56 -21.05
N LEU A 233 -5.94 1.90 -22.19
CA LEU A 233 -7.08 1.01 -22.42
C LEU A 233 -7.10 -0.14 -21.42
N VAL A 234 -5.99 -0.88 -21.30
CA VAL A 234 -5.89 -1.99 -20.35
C VAL A 234 -6.04 -1.50 -18.90
N SER A 235 -5.44 -0.36 -18.55
CA SER A 235 -5.66 0.27 -17.25
C SER A 235 -7.14 0.60 -17.01
N GLY A 236 -7.83 1.16 -18.01
CA GLY A 236 -9.26 1.50 -17.94
C GLY A 236 -10.14 0.28 -17.72
N LEU A 237 -9.92 -0.79 -18.50
CA LEU A 237 -10.64 -2.05 -18.35
C LEU A 237 -10.41 -2.68 -16.97
N MET A 238 -9.20 -2.58 -16.42
CA MET A 238 -8.92 -3.06 -15.07
C MET A 238 -9.62 -2.21 -14.02
N HIS A 239 -9.77 -0.90 -14.21
CA HIS A 239 -10.55 -0.07 -13.29
C HIS A 239 -12.05 -0.35 -13.37
N GLU A 240 -12.61 -0.65 -14.56
CA GLU A 240 -13.98 -1.17 -14.66
C GLU A 240 -14.14 -2.47 -13.85
N ALA A 241 -13.18 -3.39 -13.96
CA ALA A 241 -13.18 -4.62 -13.17
C ALA A 241 -13.10 -4.30 -11.66
N LEU A 242 -12.22 -3.38 -11.24
CA LEU A 242 -12.12 -2.97 -9.83
C LEU A 242 -13.42 -2.36 -9.30
N ILE A 243 -14.08 -1.52 -10.08
CA ILE A 243 -15.39 -0.96 -9.70
C ILE A 243 -16.45 -2.06 -9.64
N TYR A 244 -16.45 -2.99 -10.59
CA TYR A 244 -17.31 -4.18 -10.50
C TYR A 244 -17.04 -4.97 -9.22
N TYR A 245 -15.78 -5.18 -8.82
CA TYR A 245 -15.51 -5.84 -7.55
C TYR A 245 -15.93 -4.98 -6.36
N LEU A 246 -15.78 -3.67 -6.37
CA LEU A 246 -16.23 -2.82 -5.27
C LEU A 246 -17.75 -2.86 -5.11
N THR A 247 -18.48 -2.61 -6.21
CA THR A 247 -19.93 -2.36 -6.18
C THR A 247 -20.79 -3.58 -6.51
N LEU A 248 -20.20 -4.61 -7.12
CA LEU A 248 -20.90 -5.77 -7.72
C LEU A 248 -21.93 -5.37 -8.80
N ARG A 249 -21.78 -4.19 -9.38
CA ARG A 249 -22.65 -3.67 -10.45
C ARG A 249 -21.98 -3.76 -11.82
N PRO A 250 -22.76 -3.94 -12.89
CA PRO A 250 -22.20 -4.05 -14.24
C PRO A 250 -21.37 -2.81 -14.61
N PRO A 251 -20.25 -3.00 -15.33
CA PRO A 251 -19.38 -1.90 -15.74
C PRO A 251 -20.12 -0.96 -16.71
N THR A 252 -19.92 0.34 -16.56
CA THR A 252 -20.57 1.38 -17.38
C THR A 252 -19.68 1.90 -18.51
N GLY A 253 -18.37 1.63 -18.45
CA GLY A 253 -17.40 2.12 -19.43
C GLY A 253 -16.84 3.51 -19.13
N GLU A 254 -17.35 4.20 -18.11
CA GLU A 254 -16.90 5.55 -17.74
C GLU A 254 -15.46 5.57 -17.20
N MET A 255 -15.04 4.55 -16.45
CA MET A 255 -13.65 4.42 -16.02
C MET A 255 -12.75 4.19 -17.23
N THR A 256 -13.18 3.34 -18.16
CA THR A 256 -12.41 3.13 -19.40
C THR A 256 -12.31 4.43 -20.20
N ALA A 257 -13.39 5.20 -20.30
CA ALA A 257 -13.39 6.51 -20.96
C ALA A 257 -12.44 7.51 -20.29
N PHE A 258 -12.41 7.57 -18.95
CA PHE A 258 -11.47 8.40 -18.18
C PHE A 258 -10.01 8.10 -18.55
N PHE A 259 -9.62 6.82 -18.51
CA PHE A 259 -8.24 6.45 -18.82
C PHE A 259 -7.91 6.66 -20.31
N LEU A 260 -8.82 6.36 -21.23
CA LEU A 260 -8.59 6.62 -22.66
C LEU A 260 -8.42 8.11 -22.96
N LEU A 261 -9.23 8.98 -22.34
CA LEU A 261 -9.08 10.43 -22.45
C LEU A 261 -7.69 10.87 -21.97
N HIS A 262 -7.26 10.38 -20.80
CA HIS A 262 -5.95 10.70 -20.25
C HIS A 262 -4.79 10.18 -21.13
N GLY A 263 -4.95 8.99 -21.72
CA GLY A 263 -4.01 8.44 -22.68
C GLY A 263 -3.90 9.29 -23.94
N ALA A 264 -5.04 9.72 -24.50
CA ALA A 264 -5.09 10.61 -25.65
C ALA A 264 -4.43 11.96 -25.34
N CYS A 265 -4.69 12.54 -24.17
CA CYS A 265 -4.05 13.76 -23.71
C CYS A 265 -2.53 13.59 -23.51
N CYS A 266 -2.05 12.45 -23.00
CA CYS A 266 -0.62 12.16 -22.90
C CYS A 266 0.06 12.09 -24.28
N VAL A 267 -0.61 11.50 -25.27
CA VAL A 267 -0.10 11.45 -26.66
C VAL A 267 -0.12 12.85 -27.28
N ALA A 268 -1.21 13.60 -27.12
CA ALA A 268 -1.34 14.98 -27.60
C ALA A 268 -0.28 15.89 -26.96
N GLU A 269 -0.03 15.77 -25.66
CA GLU A 269 1.01 16.48 -24.94
C GLU A 269 2.40 16.20 -25.52
N GLU A 270 2.73 14.94 -25.85
CA GLU A 270 3.99 14.61 -26.51
C GLU A 270 4.09 15.26 -27.91
N LEU A 271 3.01 15.26 -28.69
CA LEU A 271 2.99 15.85 -30.02
C LEU A 271 3.11 17.38 -29.97
N CYS A 272 2.41 18.03 -29.05
CA CYS A 272 2.50 19.46 -28.82
C CYS A 272 3.90 19.87 -28.36
N ALA A 273 4.48 19.16 -27.40
CA ALA A 273 5.84 19.41 -26.93
C ALA A 273 6.88 19.30 -28.07
N ARG A 274 6.74 18.28 -28.95
CA ARG A 274 7.60 18.14 -30.14
C ARG A 274 7.43 19.29 -31.12
N ARG A 275 6.18 19.70 -31.41
CA ARG A 275 5.90 20.83 -32.31
C ARG A 275 6.43 22.16 -31.77
N TRP A 276 6.28 22.39 -30.47
CA TRP A 276 6.82 23.58 -29.80
C TRP A 276 8.33 23.61 -29.84
N ALA A 277 9.00 22.47 -29.63
CA ALA A 277 10.45 22.37 -29.75
C ALA A 277 10.93 22.75 -31.16
N VAL A 278 10.23 22.29 -32.22
CA VAL A 278 10.55 22.67 -33.61
C VAL A 278 10.33 24.16 -33.87
N LYS A 279 9.29 24.76 -33.26
CA LYS A 279 8.99 26.20 -33.38
C LYS A 279 9.81 27.09 -32.43
N GLY A 280 10.67 26.53 -31.59
CA GLY A 280 11.43 27.28 -30.58
C GLY A 280 10.58 27.86 -29.45
N TRP A 281 9.34 27.38 -29.25
CA TRP A 281 8.46 27.87 -28.20
C TRP A 281 8.87 27.29 -26.85
N ARG A 282 8.89 28.13 -25.82
CA ARG A 282 9.19 27.71 -24.45
C ARG A 282 7.94 27.05 -23.84
N PRO A 283 8.11 25.93 -23.10
CA PRO A 283 7.01 25.35 -22.35
C PRO A 283 6.53 26.33 -21.26
N PRO A 284 5.26 26.23 -20.83
CA PRO A 284 4.74 27.05 -19.75
C PRO A 284 5.54 26.85 -18.44
N PRO A 285 5.54 27.86 -17.55
CA PRO A 285 6.20 27.74 -16.24
C PRO A 285 5.63 26.56 -15.44
N ARG A 286 6.50 25.88 -14.68
CA ARG A 286 6.12 24.68 -13.90
C ARG A 286 4.88 24.86 -13.02
N PRO A 287 4.71 25.96 -12.25
CA PRO A 287 3.51 26.13 -11.42
C PRO A 287 2.22 26.16 -12.23
N VAL A 288 2.26 26.79 -13.41
CA VAL A 288 1.11 26.86 -14.32
C VAL A 288 0.80 25.48 -14.87
N SER A 289 1.82 24.73 -15.33
CA SER A 289 1.63 23.36 -15.81
C SER A 289 1.09 22.44 -14.72
N THR A 290 1.58 22.57 -13.49
CA THR A 290 1.11 21.78 -12.35
C THR A 290 -0.33 22.10 -12.01
N LEU A 291 -0.71 23.38 -11.97
CA LEU A 291 -2.10 23.78 -11.76
C LEU A 291 -3.01 23.19 -12.85
N LEU A 292 -2.60 23.29 -14.12
CA LEU A 292 -3.35 22.73 -15.25
C LEU A 292 -3.53 21.22 -15.13
N VAL A 293 -2.49 20.49 -14.74
CA VAL A 293 -2.56 19.03 -14.54
C VAL A 293 -3.51 18.67 -13.39
N VAL A 294 -3.37 19.35 -12.24
CA VAL A 294 -4.22 19.10 -11.07
C VAL A 294 -5.67 19.38 -11.40
N VAL A 295 -5.97 20.55 -11.97
CA VAL A 295 -7.34 20.92 -12.38
C VAL A 295 -7.88 19.92 -13.39
N PHE A 296 -7.12 19.57 -14.43
CA PHE A 296 -7.56 18.61 -15.43
C PHE A 296 -7.89 17.25 -14.82
N VAL A 297 -6.99 16.69 -14.00
CA VAL A 297 -7.19 15.38 -13.37
C VAL A 297 -8.38 15.40 -12.40
N THR A 298 -8.55 16.48 -11.64
CA THR A 298 -9.65 16.62 -10.68
C THR A 298 -11.00 16.75 -11.40
N GLU A 299 -11.10 17.58 -12.42
CA GLU A 299 -12.33 17.77 -13.21
C GLU A 299 -12.73 16.48 -13.92
N THR A 300 -11.79 15.80 -14.59
CA THR A 300 -12.11 14.53 -15.26
C THR A 300 -12.42 13.43 -14.26
N ALA A 301 -11.85 13.46 -13.05
CA ALA A 301 -12.19 12.51 -11.99
C ALA A 301 -13.63 12.72 -11.50
N PHE A 302 -14.06 13.97 -11.27
CA PHE A 302 -15.46 14.24 -10.92
C PHE A 302 -16.43 13.85 -12.03
N TRP A 303 -16.03 14.01 -13.29
CA TRP A 303 -16.89 13.71 -14.42
C TRP A 303 -17.01 12.22 -14.74
N LEU A 304 -15.90 11.46 -14.72
CA LEU A 304 -15.88 10.09 -15.25
C LEU A 304 -15.43 9.03 -14.24
N PHE A 305 -14.69 9.42 -13.19
CA PHE A 305 -14.12 8.47 -12.23
C PHE A 305 -15.04 8.22 -11.03
N PHE A 306 -15.55 9.27 -10.40
CA PHE A 306 -16.39 9.13 -9.21
C PHE A 306 -17.84 8.67 -9.46
N PRO A 307 -18.53 9.05 -10.55
CA PRO A 307 -19.94 8.69 -10.73
C PRO A 307 -20.24 7.18 -10.66
N PRO A 308 -19.43 6.27 -11.25
CA PRO A 308 -19.63 4.83 -11.08
C PRO A 308 -19.62 4.33 -9.63
N ILE A 309 -18.89 5.02 -8.74
CA ILE A 309 -18.77 4.66 -7.31
C ILE A 309 -19.97 5.19 -6.53
N CYS A 310 -20.44 6.39 -6.87
CA CYS A 310 -21.46 7.11 -6.11
C CYS A 310 -22.90 6.79 -6.51
N ARG A 311 -23.13 6.10 -7.64
CA ARG A 311 -24.49 5.73 -8.07
C ARG A 311 -25.23 4.92 -7.02
N ASP A 312 -26.54 5.13 -6.93
CA ASP A 312 -27.50 4.44 -6.05
C ASP A 312 -26.95 4.19 -4.63
N GLY A 313 -26.42 5.24 -3.98
CA GLY A 313 -25.95 5.18 -2.59
C GLY A 313 -24.65 4.38 -2.37
N GLY A 314 -23.92 4.01 -3.42
CA GLY A 314 -22.68 3.23 -3.29
C GLY A 314 -21.59 3.93 -2.46
N GLU A 315 -21.62 5.27 -2.45
CA GLU A 315 -20.73 6.07 -1.59
C GLU A 315 -21.05 5.94 -0.11
N GLU A 316 -22.32 5.87 0.28
CA GLU A 316 -22.75 5.74 1.67
C GLU A 316 -22.34 4.37 2.24
N ALA A 317 -22.59 3.29 1.49
CA ALA A 317 -22.16 1.95 1.87
C ALA A 317 -20.63 1.84 2.04
N LEU A 318 -19.86 2.50 1.17
CA LEU A 318 -18.40 2.53 1.33
C LEU A 318 -17.96 3.34 2.55
N LEU A 319 -18.62 4.47 2.82
CA LEU A 319 -18.33 5.31 3.98
C LEU A 319 -18.63 4.58 5.29
N GLU A 320 -19.73 3.82 5.34
CA GLU A 320 -20.06 2.97 6.49
C GLU A 320 -18.97 1.91 6.73
N GLU A 321 -18.48 1.24 5.68
CA GLU A 321 -17.37 0.30 5.81
C GLU A 321 -16.07 1.01 6.27
N TRP A 322 -15.78 2.20 5.76
CA TRP A 322 -14.63 2.99 6.19
C TRP A 322 -14.71 3.39 7.66
N ALA A 323 -15.90 3.76 8.14
CA ALA A 323 -16.13 4.06 9.55
C ALA A 323 -15.91 2.83 10.44
N ALA A 324 -16.33 1.64 9.98
CA ALA A 324 -16.09 0.38 10.69
C ALA A 324 -14.60 -0.01 10.72
N VAL A 325 -13.86 0.25 9.63
CA VAL A 325 -12.40 0.05 9.61
C VAL A 325 -11.70 1.00 10.58
N ALA A 326 -12.13 2.26 10.62
CA ALA A 326 -11.57 3.25 11.53
C ALA A 326 -11.77 2.87 13.00
N SER A 327 -12.99 2.46 13.39
CA SER A 327 -13.28 2.04 14.75
C SER A 327 -12.45 0.81 15.17
N PHE A 328 -12.26 -0.15 14.26
CA PHE A 328 -11.36 -1.30 14.49
C PHE A 328 -9.92 -0.87 14.82
N PHE A 329 -9.36 0.07 14.04
CA PHE A 329 -8.01 0.57 14.30
C PHE A 329 -7.91 1.38 15.59
N GLU A 330 -8.94 2.16 15.93
CA GLU A 330 -9.00 2.86 17.20
C GLU A 330 -9.05 1.90 18.39
N ASP A 331 -9.86 0.85 18.31
CA ASP A 331 -9.97 -0.18 19.35
C ASP A 331 -8.66 -0.95 19.51
N ALA A 332 -8.05 -1.38 18.40
CA ALA A 332 -6.75 -2.03 18.41
C ALA A 332 -5.65 -1.11 18.99
N GLY A 333 -5.69 0.17 18.66
CA GLY A 333 -4.78 1.19 19.21
C GLY A 333 -4.98 1.38 20.72
N ARG A 334 -6.23 1.46 21.18
CA ARG A 334 -6.56 1.52 22.62
C ARG A 334 -6.05 0.30 23.37
N GLU A 335 -6.22 -0.90 22.81
CA GLU A 335 -5.73 -2.13 23.44
C GLU A 335 -4.20 -2.25 23.45
N LEU A 336 -3.52 -1.80 22.39
CA LEU A 336 -2.06 -1.72 22.39
C LEU A 336 -1.54 -0.73 23.43
N ILE A 337 -2.20 0.42 23.62
CA ILE A 337 -1.84 1.41 24.64
C ILE A 337 -2.09 0.84 26.05
N ARG A 338 -3.19 0.11 26.25
CA ARG A 338 -3.45 -0.61 27.51
C ARG A 338 -2.35 -1.63 27.81
N HIS A 339 -2.06 -2.53 26.87
CA HIS A 339 -0.99 -3.52 27.03
C HIS A 339 0.38 -2.87 27.25
N ALA A 340 0.71 -1.79 26.56
CA ALA A 340 1.96 -1.06 26.77
C ALA A 340 1.99 -0.41 28.17
N SER A 341 0.87 0.13 28.64
CA SER A 341 0.74 0.70 29.99
C SER A 341 0.86 -0.38 31.06
N ASP A 342 0.27 -1.57 30.84
CA ASP A 342 0.35 -2.72 31.73
C ASP A 342 1.78 -3.30 31.79
N VAL A 343 2.48 -3.36 30.66
CA VAL A 343 3.90 -3.78 30.61
C VAL A 343 4.79 -2.78 31.35
N VAL A 344 4.56 -1.48 31.17
CA VAL A 344 5.30 -0.43 31.89
C VAL A 344 4.98 -0.46 33.39
N MET A 345 3.72 -0.70 33.77
CA MET A 345 3.31 -0.84 35.17
C MET A 345 3.90 -2.09 35.82
N ASN A 346 3.85 -3.25 35.17
CA ASN A 346 4.46 -4.48 35.67
C ASN A 346 5.98 -4.37 35.77
N SER A 347 6.64 -3.72 34.81
CA SER A 347 8.08 -3.44 34.89
C SER A 347 8.42 -2.53 36.09
N LYS A 348 7.60 -1.52 36.39
CA LYS A 348 7.76 -0.68 37.59
C LYS A 348 7.51 -1.46 38.88
N VAL A 349 6.52 -2.34 38.92
CA VAL A 349 6.21 -3.20 40.07
C VAL A 349 7.35 -4.19 40.35
N GLU A 350 7.90 -4.84 39.31
CA GLU A 350 9.06 -5.72 39.43
C GLU A 350 10.29 -4.95 39.92
N THR A 351 10.52 -3.76 39.39
CA THR A 351 11.62 -2.88 39.84
C THR A 351 11.44 -2.51 41.32
N CYS A 352 10.25 -2.07 41.74
CA CYS A 352 9.94 -1.77 43.15
C CYS A 352 10.09 -3.01 44.06
N THR A 353 9.71 -4.20 43.58
CA THR A 353 9.83 -5.46 44.33
C THR A 353 11.30 -5.87 44.50
N LEU A 354 12.12 -5.71 43.47
CA LEU A 354 13.57 -5.90 43.53
C LEU A 354 14.24 -4.90 44.49
N TYR A 355 13.84 -3.64 44.47
CA TYR A 355 14.32 -2.63 45.43
C TYR A 355 13.91 -2.97 46.86
N SER A 356 12.66 -3.40 47.10
CA SER A 356 12.18 -3.83 48.42
C SER A 356 12.92 -5.06 48.94
N LEU A 357 13.17 -6.07 48.09
CA LEU A 357 13.95 -7.27 48.44
C LEU A 357 15.41 -6.93 48.76
N THR A 358 15.99 -5.98 48.04
CA THR A 358 17.36 -5.50 48.25
C THR A 358 17.47 -4.71 49.55
N TYR A 359 16.50 -3.83 49.83
CA TYR A 359 16.38 -3.13 51.12
C TYR A 359 16.23 -4.12 52.28
N ARG A 360 15.35 -5.12 52.17
CA ARG A 360 15.15 -6.14 53.22
C ARG A 360 16.44 -6.92 53.50
N LYS A 361 17.23 -7.26 52.47
CA LYS A 361 18.54 -7.90 52.64
C LYS A 361 19.56 -6.99 53.34
N LEU A 362 19.59 -5.70 53.01
CA LEU A 362 20.45 -4.70 53.67
C LEU A 362 20.05 -4.49 55.14
N THR A 363 18.76 -4.39 55.46
CA THR A 363 18.28 -4.26 56.85
C THR A 363 18.56 -5.53 57.67
N ILE A 364 18.49 -6.71 57.06
CA ILE A 364 18.86 -7.98 57.75
C ILE A 364 20.36 -8.05 58.02
N TYR A 365 21.21 -7.52 57.13
CA TYR A 365 22.65 -7.45 57.36
C TYR A 365 23.03 -6.54 58.53
N ASP A 366 22.31 -5.42 58.71
CA ASP A 366 22.57 -4.46 59.79
C ASP A 366 22.11 -4.98 61.18
N CYS A 367 21.10 -5.86 61.23
CA CYS A 367 20.59 -6.41 62.49
C CYS A 367 21.39 -7.61 63.06
N GLN A 368 22.43 -8.11 62.38
CA GLN A 368 23.22 -9.27 62.85
C GLN A 368 24.62 -8.96 63.39
N HIS A 369 25.08 -7.70 63.38
CA HIS A 369 26.38 -7.33 63.96
C HIS A 369 26.22 -6.32 65.10
N GLY A 370 25.67 -6.80 66.21
CA GLY A 370 25.81 -6.15 67.51
C GLY A 370 27.18 -6.44 68.12
N HIS A 371 27.91 -5.36 68.43
CA HIS A 371 28.95 -5.18 69.45
C HIS A 371 30.37 -4.75 68.99
N ASN A 372 30.72 -3.56 69.50
CA ASN A 372 32.01 -3.06 69.96
C ASN A 372 32.84 -2.14 69.04
N ASN A 373 32.89 -0.89 69.51
CA ASN A 373 33.93 0.15 69.44
C ASN A 373 33.72 1.42 68.57
N PRO A 374 34.20 2.58 69.06
CA PRO A 374 33.71 3.89 68.65
C PRO A 374 34.63 4.56 67.61
N VAL A 375 34.07 5.55 66.91
CA VAL A 375 34.74 6.59 66.11
C VAL A 375 35.33 6.14 64.75
N ASN A 376 34.50 6.23 63.70
CA ASN A 376 34.78 7.03 62.50
C ASN A 376 33.61 6.93 61.51
N TYR A 377 32.83 8.01 61.44
CA TYR A 377 31.76 8.18 60.47
C TYR A 377 32.35 8.40 59.07
N VAL A 378 32.16 7.46 58.16
CA VAL A 378 32.06 7.76 56.73
C VAL A 378 30.59 7.72 56.37
N THR A 379 29.96 8.87 56.54
CA THR A 379 28.61 9.15 56.06
C THR A 379 28.62 9.15 54.54
N ILE A 380 28.17 8.07 53.90
CA ILE A 380 27.71 8.17 52.51
C ILE A 380 26.27 8.68 52.57
N VAL A 381 26.14 10.00 52.51
CA VAL A 381 24.88 10.68 52.21
C VAL A 381 24.53 10.38 50.75
N VAL A 382 23.48 9.59 50.53
CA VAL A 382 22.74 9.63 49.27
C VAL A 382 21.32 10.05 49.63
N SER A 383 21.14 11.37 49.78
CA SER A 383 19.82 11.99 49.73
C SER A 383 19.27 11.82 48.32
N TYR A 384 18.21 11.03 48.17
CA TYR A 384 17.25 11.24 47.10
C TYR A 384 15.84 11.30 47.72
N TYR A 385 15.22 12.47 47.55
CA TYR A 385 13.83 12.75 47.84
C TYR A 385 12.95 11.70 47.15
N ILE A 386 12.18 10.93 47.92
CA ILE A 386 11.04 10.18 47.40
C ILE A 386 9.84 10.49 48.29
N THR A 387 8.91 11.24 47.71
CA THR A 387 7.56 11.51 48.18
C THR A 387 6.86 10.17 48.47
N PRO A 388 6.22 9.97 49.63
CA PRO A 388 5.52 8.72 49.91
C PRO A 388 4.27 8.62 49.03
N CYS A 389 4.20 7.55 48.23
CA CYS A 389 2.94 7.02 47.73
C CYS A 389 2.06 6.66 48.93
N LEU A 390 1.05 7.49 49.19
CA LEU A 390 -0.07 7.17 50.05
C LEU A 390 -1.34 7.40 49.23
N SER A 391 -1.89 6.31 48.71
CA SER A 391 -3.34 6.11 48.61
C SER A 391 -3.78 5.32 49.84
N PRO A 392 -5.04 5.46 50.26
CA PRO A 392 -6.06 4.55 49.75
C PRO A 392 -6.94 5.15 48.65
#